data_AF-A0A183EA08-F1
#
_entry.id   AF-A0A183EA08-F1
#
_cell.length_a   1.000
_cell.length_b   1.000
_cell.length_c   1.000
_cell.angle_alpha   90.00
_cell.angle_beta   90.00
_cell.angle_gamma   90.00
#
_symmetry.space_group_name_H-M   'P 1'
#
loop_
_entity.id
_entity.type
_entity.pdbx_description
1 polymer ?
#
loop_
_entity_poly.entity_id
_entity_poly.type
_entity_poly.pdbx_seq_one_letter_code
_entity_poly.pdbx_strand_id
1 'polypeptide(L)'
;MKRQSCISSFVFACQFSFTYILIAITLHFGKVMMLSNEITPFDYLRVVLLTQFGANFISQLIASVSDLSKARMASENILGVIKETAVDMNNLSDEGLRPKISGRLMLKNVEFRYPSRPIYPVLRSLTLKLIDDYNVKQINPAYLRRVVVSVGQEPTLFSFTIRENIGYGLPEDEATEQKIVEAAKIANIHDFILSLPQVRRQP
;
A
#
# COMPACT_ATOMS: atom_id res chain seq x y z
N MET A 1 21.63 8.41 13.27
CA MET A 1 21.27 9.85 13.28
C MET A 1 22.48 10.75 13.54
N LYS A 2 23.14 10.69 14.71
CA LYS A 2 24.30 11.58 15.05
C LYS A 2 25.43 11.59 13.99
N ARG A 3 25.86 10.43 13.49
CA ARG A 3 26.93 10.32 12.48
C ARG A 3 26.59 11.00 11.15
N GLN A 4 25.35 10.85 10.69
CA GLN A 4 24.89 11.45 9.43
C GLN A 4 24.74 12.96 9.56
N SER A 5 24.23 13.45 10.71
CA SER A 5 24.19 14.88 11.02
C SER A 5 25.59 15.51 11.07
N CYS A 6 26.57 14.87 11.72
CA CYS A 6 27.94 15.39 11.78
C CYS A 6 28.59 15.48 10.39
N ILE A 7 28.40 14.47 9.54
CA ILE A 7 28.92 14.47 8.16
C ILE A 7 28.25 15.59 7.35
N SER A 8 26.93 15.73 7.42
CA SER A 8 26.19 16.79 6.72
C SER A 8 26.60 18.19 7.18
N SER A 9 26.75 18.42 8.50
CA SER A 9 27.20 19.71 9.04
C SER A 9 28.61 20.08 8.59
N PHE A 10 29.53 19.11 8.56
CA PHE A 10 30.90 19.32 8.08
C PHE A 10 30.93 19.68 6.59
N VAL A 11 30.22 18.93 5.76
CA VAL A 11 30.11 19.21 4.31
C VAL A 11 29.52 20.61 4.06
N PHE A 12 28.50 20.99 4.83
CA PHE A 12 27.90 22.31 4.75
C PHE A 12 28.89 23.43 5.13
N ALA A 13 29.65 23.25 6.21
CA ALA A 13 30.66 24.23 6.62
C ALA A 13 31.76 24.40 5.56
N CYS A 14 32.25 23.30 4.97
CA CYS A 14 33.22 23.34 3.89
C CYS A 14 32.69 24.09 2.66
N GLN A 15 31.42 23.85 2.28
CA GLN A 15 30.77 24.51 1.15
C GLN A 15 30.76 26.03 1.29
N PHE A 16 30.30 26.54 2.44
CA PHE A 16 30.27 27.99 2.68
C PHE A 16 31.68 28.60 2.75
N SER A 17 32.62 27.92 3.41
CA SER A 17 34.00 28.39 3.50
C SER A 17 34.64 28.55 2.11
N PHE A 18 34.49 27.55 1.24
CA PHE A 18 35.01 27.59 -0.13
C PHE A 18 34.35 28.71 -0.96
N THR A 19 33.05 28.90 -0.80
CA THR A 19 32.29 29.96 -1.48
C THR A 19 32.83 31.35 -1.13
N TYR A 20 33.07 31.64 0.15
CA TYR A 20 33.61 32.93 0.57
C TYR A 20 35.05 33.16 0.10
N ILE A 21 35.88 32.11 0.06
CA ILE A 21 37.24 32.19 -0.49
C ILE A 21 37.20 32.55 -1.98
N LEU A 22 36.33 31.92 -2.77
CA LEU A 22 36.16 32.24 -4.18
C LEU A 22 35.69 33.68 -4.41
N ILE A 23 34.76 34.18 -3.59
CA ILE A 23 34.31 35.58 -3.64
C ILE A 23 35.48 36.53 -3.36
N ALA A 24 36.31 36.24 -2.36
CA ALA A 24 37.48 37.05 -2.04
C ALA A 24 38.50 37.10 -3.18
N ILE A 25 38.78 35.96 -3.84
CA ILE A 25 39.66 35.88 -5.01
C ILE A 25 39.07 36.69 -6.17
N THR A 26 37.76 36.55 -6.41
CA THR A 26 37.07 37.25 -7.50
C THR A 26 37.10 38.77 -7.27
N LEU A 27 36.92 39.23 -6.04
CA LEU A 27 37.06 40.64 -5.66
C LEU A 27 38.48 41.17 -5.90
N HIS A 28 39.49 40.38 -5.56
CA HIS A 28 40.88 40.78 -5.76
C HIS A 28 41.20 40.97 -7.26
N PHE A 29 40.86 39.99 -8.09
CA PHE A 29 41.06 40.08 -9.55
C PHE A 29 40.17 41.16 -10.19
N GLY A 30 38.91 41.23 -9.79
CA GLY A 30 37.97 42.25 -10.26
C GLY A 30 38.49 43.66 -10.01
N LYS A 31 39.04 43.93 -8.82
CA LYS A 31 39.68 45.21 -8.51
C LYS A 31 40.81 45.54 -9.49
N VAL A 32 41.72 44.58 -9.74
CA VAL A 32 42.87 44.81 -10.63
C VAL A 32 42.42 45.12 -12.05
N MET A 33 41.46 44.37 -12.58
CA MET A 33 40.93 44.59 -13.94
C MET A 33 40.09 45.88 -14.08
N MET A 34 39.44 46.31 -13.00
CA MET A 34 38.74 47.61 -12.99
C MET A 34 39.72 48.78 -12.98
N LEU A 35 40.84 48.65 -12.26
CA LEU A 35 41.90 49.68 -12.22
C LEU A 35 42.66 49.80 -13.54
N SER A 36 42.78 48.70 -14.32
CA SER A 36 43.32 48.74 -15.69
C SER A 36 42.32 49.24 -16.74
N ASN A 37 41.09 49.63 -16.31
CA ASN A 37 40.01 50.12 -17.17
C ASN A 37 39.52 49.10 -18.22
N GLU A 38 39.74 47.80 -17.99
CA GLU A 38 39.36 46.72 -18.91
C GLU A 38 37.90 46.26 -18.73
N ILE A 39 37.35 46.37 -17.52
CA ILE A 39 35.99 45.93 -17.19
C ILE A 39 35.21 47.00 -16.43
N THR A 40 33.89 47.06 -16.64
CA THR A 40 33.01 47.95 -15.88
C THR A 40 32.57 47.31 -14.55
N PRO A 41 32.19 48.10 -13.53
CA PRO A 41 31.63 47.56 -12.29
C PRO A 41 30.37 46.70 -12.51
N PHE A 42 29.57 47.02 -13.53
CA PHE A 42 28.38 46.26 -13.88
C PHE A 42 28.72 44.88 -14.45
N ASP A 43 29.73 44.77 -15.31
CA ASP A 43 30.19 43.49 -15.86
C ASP A 43 30.74 42.59 -14.75
N TYR A 44 31.47 43.17 -13.81
CA TYR A 44 31.97 42.46 -12.63
C TYR A 44 30.82 41.89 -11.78
N LEU A 45 29.84 42.72 -11.41
CA LEU A 45 28.68 42.28 -10.62
C LEU A 45 27.91 41.17 -11.33
N ARG A 46 27.77 41.25 -12.65
CA ARG A 46 27.09 40.22 -13.45
C ARG A 46 27.80 38.87 -13.34
N VAL A 47 29.13 38.84 -13.48
CA VAL A 47 29.90 37.60 -13.38
C VAL A 47 29.78 36.99 -11.98
N VAL A 48 29.94 37.79 -10.93
CA VAL A 48 29.85 37.32 -9.54
C VAL A 48 28.48 36.72 -9.24
N LEU A 49 27.40 37.42 -9.61
CA LEU A 49 26.04 36.95 -9.34
C LEU A 49 25.70 35.69 -10.14
N LEU A 50 26.12 35.60 -11.40
CA LEU A 50 25.89 34.42 -12.23
C LEU A 50 26.63 33.19 -11.70
N THR A 51 27.89 33.35 -11.30
CA THR A 51 28.67 32.25 -10.71
C THR A 51 28.08 31.81 -9.37
N GLN A 52 27.66 32.75 -8.52
CA GLN A 52 27.11 32.44 -7.19
C GLN A 52 25.74 31.75 -7.27
N PHE A 53 24.79 32.30 -8.03
CA PHE A 53 23.47 31.69 -8.18
C PHE A 53 23.57 30.37 -8.97
N GLY A 54 24.39 30.31 -10.01
CA GLY A 54 24.62 29.09 -10.78
C GLY A 54 25.15 27.94 -9.94
N ALA A 55 26.16 28.19 -9.10
CA ALA A 55 26.72 27.18 -8.20
C ALA A 55 25.70 26.68 -7.17
N ASN A 56 24.90 27.57 -6.60
CA ASN A 56 23.85 27.20 -5.64
C ASN A 56 22.76 26.33 -6.27
N PHE A 57 22.34 26.63 -7.51
CA PHE A 57 21.36 25.80 -8.23
C PHE A 57 21.92 24.42 -8.59
N ILE A 58 23.17 24.33 -9.06
CA ILE A 58 23.82 23.05 -9.37
C ILE A 58 23.91 22.18 -8.09
N SER A 59 24.26 22.78 -6.95
CA SER A 59 24.32 22.05 -5.68
C SER A 59 22.96 21.47 -5.27
N GLN A 60 21.88 22.23 -5.46
CA GLN A 60 20.52 21.74 -5.16
C GLN A 60 20.09 20.63 -6.13
N LEU A 61 20.46 20.73 -7.41
CA LEU A 61 20.23 19.68 -8.39
C LEU A 61 20.97 18.38 -8.05
N ILE A 62 22.22 18.45 -7.57
CA ILE A 62 22.97 17.26 -7.16
C ILE A 62 22.31 16.58 -5.95
N ALA A 63 21.79 17.35 -4.99
CA ALA A 63 21.14 16.80 -3.81
C ALA A 63 19.84 16.03 -4.15
N SER A 64 19.06 16.50 -5.14
CA SER A 64 17.78 15.88 -5.53
C SER A 64 17.94 14.55 -6.27
N VAL A 65 19.13 14.24 -6.83
CA VAL A 65 19.41 12.95 -7.47
C VAL A 65 19.19 11.77 -6.51
N SER A 66 19.50 11.96 -5.22
CA SER A 66 19.29 10.91 -4.21
C SER A 66 17.82 10.56 -4.01
N ASP A 67 16.92 11.52 -4.19
CA ASP A 67 15.48 11.31 -4.05
C ASP A 67 14.90 10.58 -5.27
N LEU A 68 15.44 10.81 -6.46
CA LEU A 68 15.09 10.03 -7.66
C LEU A 68 15.39 8.53 -7.47
N SER A 69 16.52 8.19 -6.85
CA SER A 69 16.87 6.80 -6.55
C SER A 69 15.88 6.16 -5.57
N LYS A 70 15.51 6.86 -4.50
CA LYS A 70 14.49 6.38 -3.53
C LYS A 70 13.12 6.20 -4.19
N ALA A 71 12.71 7.18 -5.00
CA ALA A 71 11.44 7.13 -5.72
C ALA A 71 11.37 5.92 -6.67
N ARG A 72 12.47 5.60 -7.35
CA ARG A 72 12.57 4.42 -8.21
C ARG A 72 12.43 3.11 -7.43
N MET A 73 13.11 2.95 -6.30
CA MET A 73 12.97 1.73 -5.48
C MET A 73 11.54 1.55 -4.97
N ALA A 74 10.90 2.65 -4.53
CA ALA A 74 9.51 2.61 -4.09
C ALA A 74 8.57 2.23 -5.24
N SER A 75 8.78 2.75 -6.45
CA SER A 75 7.96 2.42 -7.60
C SER A 75 8.16 0.98 -8.08
N GLU A 76 9.38 0.43 -8.00
CA GLU A 76 9.65 -0.98 -8.31
C GLU A 76 8.88 -1.92 -7.38
N ASN A 77 8.84 -1.64 -6.08
CA ASN A 77 8.06 -2.44 -5.12
C ASN A 77 6.55 -2.37 -5.41
N ILE A 78 6.02 -1.17 -5.65
CA ILE A 78 4.59 -0.98 -6.00
C ILE A 78 4.26 -1.72 -7.29
N LEU A 79 5.10 -1.60 -8.32
CA LEU A 79 4.89 -2.25 -9.59
C LEU A 79 5.00 -3.77 -9.47
N GLY A 80 5.86 -4.27 -8.59
CA GLY A 80 5.96 -5.69 -8.25
C GLY A 80 4.65 -6.25 -7.72
N VAL A 81 4.03 -5.57 -6.76
CA VAL A 81 2.72 -5.98 -6.18
C VAL A 81 1.60 -5.89 -7.22
N ILE A 82 1.56 -4.84 -8.04
CA ILE A 82 0.51 -4.68 -9.06
C ILE A 82 0.60 -5.76 -10.16
N LYS A 83 1.82 -6.18 -10.51
CA LYS A 83 2.05 -7.20 -11.55
C LYS A 83 1.99 -8.63 -11.02
N GLU A 84 1.84 -8.83 -9.71
CA GLU A 84 1.73 -10.15 -9.11
C GLU A 84 0.45 -10.82 -9.60
N THR A 85 0.58 -11.98 -10.24
CA THR A 85 -0.55 -12.78 -10.70
C THR A 85 -0.92 -13.81 -9.64
N ALA A 86 -2.23 -14.02 -9.44
CA ALA A 86 -2.70 -15.06 -8.53
C ALA A 86 -2.24 -16.44 -9.04
N VAL A 87 -1.46 -17.16 -8.23
CA VAL A 87 -0.82 -18.43 -8.63
C VAL A 87 -1.82 -19.60 -8.63
N ASP A 88 -2.72 -19.67 -7.64
CA ASP A 88 -3.58 -20.84 -7.44
C ASP A 88 -5.07 -20.58 -7.68
N MET A 89 -5.63 -19.51 -7.10
CA MET A 89 -7.06 -19.18 -7.18
C MET A 89 -7.25 -17.69 -7.42
N ASN A 90 -7.74 -17.34 -8.61
CA ASN A 90 -8.04 -15.96 -8.97
C ASN A 90 -9.53 -15.64 -8.71
N ASN A 91 -9.80 -14.77 -7.73
CA ASN A 91 -11.16 -14.35 -7.40
C ASN A 91 -11.73 -13.29 -8.35
N LEU A 92 -10.87 -12.64 -9.14
CA LEU A 92 -11.24 -11.64 -10.13
C LEU A 92 -11.55 -12.25 -11.50
N SER A 93 -11.25 -13.54 -11.70
CA SER A 93 -11.57 -14.24 -12.93
C SER A 93 -13.06 -14.60 -12.97
N ASP A 94 -13.69 -14.38 -14.12
CA ASP A 94 -15.04 -14.86 -14.41
C ASP A 94 -15.08 -16.33 -14.85
N GLU A 95 -13.92 -16.98 -15.02
CA GLU A 95 -13.80 -18.35 -15.46
C GLU A 95 -14.33 -19.37 -14.42
N GLY A 96 -14.76 -20.53 -14.90
CA GLY A 96 -15.24 -21.64 -14.08
C GLY A 96 -16.76 -21.81 -14.09
N LEU A 97 -17.18 -23.00 -13.67
CA LEU A 97 -18.58 -23.41 -13.64
C LEU A 97 -19.32 -22.70 -12.48
N ARG A 98 -20.60 -22.40 -12.69
CA ARG A 98 -21.52 -21.86 -11.68
C ARG A 98 -22.73 -22.81 -11.49
N PRO A 99 -22.51 -24.05 -11.01
CA PRO A 99 -23.58 -25.04 -10.89
C PRO A 99 -24.48 -24.72 -9.68
N LYS A 100 -25.76 -25.10 -9.75
CA LYS A 100 -26.66 -25.03 -8.59
C LYS A 100 -26.25 -26.09 -7.56
N ILE A 101 -25.58 -25.66 -6.50
CA ILE A 101 -25.04 -26.55 -5.45
C ILE A 101 -26.18 -26.97 -4.50
N SER A 102 -26.30 -28.28 -4.26
CA SER A 102 -27.34 -28.86 -3.38
C SER A 102 -26.87 -29.04 -1.93
N GLY A 103 -25.65 -28.56 -1.60
CA GLY A 103 -25.10 -28.55 -0.24
C GLY A 103 -24.46 -29.87 0.18
N ARG A 104 -24.16 -30.77 -0.76
CA ARG A 104 -23.55 -32.07 -0.49
C ARG A 104 -22.07 -32.04 -0.89
N LEU A 105 -21.18 -32.58 -0.07
CA LEU A 105 -19.72 -32.39 -0.20
C LEU A 105 -18.90 -33.69 -0.06
N MET A 106 -18.16 -34.07 -1.10
CA MET A 106 -17.27 -35.23 -1.06
C MET A 106 -15.80 -34.80 -0.93
N LEU A 107 -15.13 -35.29 0.11
CA LEU A 107 -13.67 -35.30 0.22
C LEU A 107 -13.20 -36.72 -0.14
N LYS A 108 -12.30 -36.84 -1.11
CA LYS A 108 -11.75 -38.14 -1.51
C LYS A 108 -10.23 -38.06 -1.51
N ASN A 109 -9.61 -38.81 -0.61
CA ASN A 109 -8.15 -38.91 -0.47
C ASN A 109 -7.46 -37.54 -0.41
N VAL A 110 -7.96 -36.62 0.42
CA VAL A 110 -7.43 -35.27 0.53
C VAL A 110 -6.19 -35.26 1.42
N GLU A 111 -5.08 -34.85 0.83
CA GLU A 111 -3.82 -34.54 1.52
C GLU A 111 -3.57 -33.05 1.48
N PHE A 112 -3.13 -32.49 2.61
CA PHE A 112 -2.91 -31.06 2.72
C PHE A 112 -1.71 -30.73 3.60
N ARG A 113 -0.88 -29.82 3.09
CA ARG A 113 0.29 -29.21 3.74
C ARG A 113 0.19 -27.70 3.54
N TYR A 114 0.44 -26.93 4.59
CA TYR A 114 0.56 -25.48 4.45
C TYR A 114 1.85 -25.15 3.67
N PRO A 115 1.81 -24.29 2.64
CA PRO A 115 3.01 -23.88 1.90
C PRO A 115 4.08 -23.24 2.79
N SER A 116 3.67 -22.48 3.81
CA SER A 116 4.56 -21.88 4.81
C SER A 116 5.20 -22.90 5.75
N ARG A 117 4.62 -24.11 5.87
CA ARG A 117 5.13 -25.21 6.72
C ARG A 117 5.03 -26.56 5.98
N PRO A 118 5.86 -26.79 4.95
CA PRO A 118 5.69 -27.92 4.04
C PRO A 118 6.07 -29.28 4.66
N ILE A 119 6.89 -29.26 5.71
CA ILE A 119 7.48 -30.47 6.32
C ILE A 119 6.40 -31.37 6.93
N TYR A 120 5.40 -30.78 7.62
CA TYR A 120 4.42 -31.54 8.39
C TYR A 120 3.04 -31.51 7.71
N PRO A 121 2.54 -32.66 7.22
CA PRO A 121 1.18 -32.73 6.67
C PRO A 121 0.14 -32.61 7.77
N VAL A 122 -0.89 -31.81 7.51
CA VAL A 122 -2.03 -31.59 8.41
C VAL A 122 -3.13 -32.60 8.12
N LEU A 123 -3.47 -32.79 6.84
CA LEU A 123 -4.42 -33.83 6.41
C LEU A 123 -3.66 -34.96 5.70
N ARG A 124 -3.97 -36.20 6.08
CA ARG A 124 -3.39 -37.42 5.50
C ARG A 124 -4.53 -38.28 4.97
N SER A 125 -4.66 -38.31 3.64
CA SER A 125 -5.59 -39.19 2.91
C SER A 125 -7.03 -39.15 3.42
N LEU A 126 -7.52 -37.96 3.80
CA LEU A 126 -8.86 -37.80 4.38
C LEU A 126 -9.93 -38.07 3.31
N THR A 127 -10.81 -39.03 3.59
CA THR A 127 -11.97 -39.33 2.74
C THR A 127 -13.25 -39.17 3.58
N LEU A 128 -14.12 -38.25 3.17
CA LEU A 128 -15.40 -37.95 3.79
C LEU A 128 -16.46 -37.91 2.68
N LYS A 129 -17.47 -38.77 2.76
CA LYS A 129 -18.45 -38.94 1.68
C LYS A 129 -19.75 -38.20 2.01
N LEU A 130 -19.98 -37.03 1.40
CA LEU A 130 -21.31 -36.45 1.21
C LEU A 130 -21.52 -36.21 -0.30
N ILE A 131 -22.75 -36.35 -0.79
CA ILE A 131 -23.04 -36.71 -2.19
C ILE A 131 -23.20 -35.50 -3.13
N ASP A 132 -22.15 -34.99 -3.80
CA ASP A 132 -22.28 -34.26 -5.09
C ASP A 132 -21.06 -34.61 -5.96
N ASP A 133 -21.14 -34.37 -7.28
CA ASP A 133 -20.19 -34.86 -8.30
C ASP A 133 -19.28 -33.78 -8.91
N TYR A 134 -19.36 -32.53 -8.43
CA TYR A 134 -18.56 -31.42 -8.98
C TYR A 134 -17.19 -31.32 -8.33
N ASN A 135 -16.14 -31.25 -9.15
CA ASN A 135 -14.80 -30.93 -8.67
C ASN A 135 -14.69 -29.43 -8.37
N VAL A 136 -14.36 -29.08 -7.11
CA VAL A 136 -14.22 -27.70 -6.63
C VAL A 136 -13.24 -26.87 -7.49
N LYS A 137 -12.20 -27.48 -8.06
CA LYS A 137 -11.22 -26.79 -8.91
C LYS A 137 -11.80 -26.24 -10.22
N GLN A 138 -12.94 -26.76 -10.66
CA GLN A 138 -13.62 -26.33 -11.89
C GLN A 138 -14.69 -25.28 -11.64
N ILE A 139 -15.04 -25.02 -10.37
CA ILE A 139 -16.06 -24.05 -9.98
C ILE A 139 -15.41 -22.68 -9.87
N ASN A 140 -16.12 -21.64 -10.32
CA ASN A 140 -15.65 -20.27 -10.11
C ASN A 140 -15.49 -19.98 -8.60
N PRO A 141 -14.31 -19.53 -8.13
CA PRO A 141 -14.03 -19.42 -6.70
C PRO A 141 -14.83 -18.29 -6.04
N ALA A 142 -15.17 -17.21 -6.75
CA ALA A 142 -16.03 -16.14 -6.23
C ALA A 142 -17.46 -16.65 -6.04
N TYR A 143 -18.00 -17.38 -7.02
CA TYR A 143 -19.30 -18.03 -6.93
C TYR A 143 -19.38 -19.02 -5.76
N LEU A 144 -18.38 -19.89 -5.60
CA LEU A 144 -18.35 -20.88 -4.52
C LEU A 144 -18.40 -20.22 -3.12
N ARG A 145 -17.68 -19.11 -2.93
CA ARG A 145 -17.70 -18.37 -1.66
C ARG A 145 -19.00 -17.62 -1.40
N ARG A 146 -19.81 -17.35 -2.43
CA ARG A 146 -21.14 -16.75 -2.27
C ARG A 146 -22.17 -17.74 -1.72
N VAL A 147 -21.99 -19.04 -1.98
CA VAL A 147 -22.94 -20.08 -1.54
C VAL A 147 -22.49 -20.82 -0.27
N VAL A 148 -21.25 -20.61 0.18
CA VAL A 148 -20.71 -21.18 1.42
C VAL A 148 -20.48 -20.05 2.43
N VAL A 149 -21.10 -20.18 3.60
CA VAL A 149 -20.90 -19.27 4.73
C VAL A 149 -20.03 -19.96 5.78
N SER A 150 -19.07 -19.24 6.33
CA SER A 150 -18.20 -19.70 7.43
C SER A 150 -18.36 -18.78 8.62
N VAL A 151 -18.37 -19.36 9.83
CA VAL A 151 -18.37 -18.62 11.08
C VAL A 151 -17.09 -18.99 11.83
N GLY A 152 -16.23 -18.01 12.05
CA GLY A 152 -15.00 -18.18 12.82
C GLY A 152 -15.29 -18.39 14.30
N GLN A 153 -14.38 -19.05 15.03
CA GLN A 153 -14.49 -19.21 16.48
C GLN A 153 -14.50 -17.86 17.22
N GLU A 154 -13.66 -16.94 16.77
CA GLU A 154 -13.62 -15.55 17.23
C GLU A 154 -14.10 -14.65 16.10
N PRO A 155 -15.39 -14.23 16.08
CA PRO A 155 -15.90 -13.40 15.01
C PRO A 155 -15.26 -12.00 15.07
N THR A 156 -14.76 -11.54 13.93
CA THR A 156 -14.21 -10.19 13.77
C THR A 156 -15.26 -9.29 13.14
N LEU A 157 -15.45 -8.09 13.71
CA LEU A 157 -16.34 -7.05 13.17
C LEU A 157 -15.51 -5.88 12.66
N PHE A 158 -16.00 -5.20 11.62
CA PHE A 158 -15.44 -3.94 11.17
C PHE A 158 -15.83 -2.80 12.12
N SER A 159 -15.01 -1.74 12.15
CA SER A 159 -15.30 -0.49 12.87
C SER A 159 -16.40 0.35 12.19
N PHE A 160 -17.52 -0.31 11.90
CA PHE A 160 -18.72 0.20 11.26
C PHE A 160 -19.92 0.06 12.19
N THR A 161 -21.09 0.51 11.75
CA THR A 161 -22.33 0.28 12.49
C THR A 161 -22.69 -1.20 12.52
N ILE A 162 -23.53 -1.61 13.47
CA ILE A 162 -24.06 -2.98 13.54
C ILE A 162 -24.78 -3.33 12.24
N ARG A 163 -25.56 -2.38 11.71
CA ARG A 163 -26.27 -2.48 10.42
C ARG A 163 -25.34 -2.81 9.26
N GLU A 164 -24.24 -2.06 9.13
CA GLU A 164 -23.24 -2.27 8.07
C GLU A 164 -22.53 -3.62 8.22
N ASN A 165 -22.21 -4.04 9.45
CA ASN A 165 -21.60 -5.35 9.70
C ASN A 165 -22.54 -6.51 9.33
N ILE A 166 -23.83 -6.41 9.61
CA ILE A 166 -24.82 -7.43 9.21
C ILE A 166 -25.01 -7.41 7.68
N GLY A 167 -25.11 -6.22 7.08
CA GLY A 167 -25.30 -6.05 5.64
C GLY A 167 -24.10 -6.54 4.81
N TYR A 168 -22.89 -6.54 5.37
CA TYR A 168 -21.65 -6.96 4.70
C TYR A 168 -21.69 -8.40 4.14
N GLY A 169 -22.56 -9.26 4.67
CA GLY A 169 -22.74 -10.62 4.16
C GLY A 169 -23.44 -10.71 2.79
N LEU A 170 -24.00 -9.61 2.30
CA LEU A 170 -24.71 -9.53 1.01
C LEU A 170 -24.08 -8.48 0.10
N PRO A 171 -24.24 -8.61 -1.24
CA PRO A 171 -23.98 -7.52 -2.17
C PRO A 171 -24.75 -6.25 -1.76
N GLU A 172 -24.16 -5.07 -1.98
CA GLU A 172 -24.73 -3.78 -1.55
C GLU A 172 -26.14 -3.53 -2.11
N ASP A 173 -26.39 -3.96 -3.34
CA ASP A 173 -27.68 -3.85 -4.02
C ASP A 173 -28.76 -4.79 -3.45
N GLU A 174 -28.36 -5.84 -2.73
CA GLU A 174 -29.27 -6.82 -2.13
C GLU A 174 -29.51 -6.60 -0.63
N ALA A 175 -28.69 -5.76 0.03
CA ALA A 175 -28.65 -5.54 1.48
C ALA A 175 -29.71 -4.52 1.97
N THR A 176 -31.00 -4.82 1.76
CA THR A 176 -32.11 -3.98 2.23
C THR A 176 -32.27 -4.03 3.75
N GLU A 177 -32.69 -2.91 4.37
CA GLU A 177 -33.00 -2.83 5.81
C GLU A 177 -33.91 -3.95 6.32
N GLN A 178 -34.90 -4.36 5.52
CA GLN A 178 -35.81 -5.45 5.89
C GLN A 178 -35.05 -6.77 6.11
N LYS A 179 -34.13 -7.13 5.20
CA LYS A 179 -33.32 -8.35 5.32
C LYS A 179 -32.32 -8.27 6.47
N ILE A 180 -31.77 -7.09 6.73
CA ILE A 180 -30.85 -6.85 7.85
C ILE A 180 -31.57 -7.09 9.19
N VAL A 181 -32.77 -6.53 9.34
CA VAL A 181 -33.60 -6.70 10.54
C VAL A 181 -34.04 -8.17 10.69
N GLU A 182 -34.44 -8.82 9.60
CA GLU A 182 -34.80 -10.24 9.61
C GLU A 182 -33.63 -11.13 10.04
N ALA A 183 -32.43 -10.90 9.49
CA ALA A 183 -31.21 -11.61 9.88
C ALA A 183 -30.89 -11.40 11.36
N ALA A 184 -31.01 -10.16 11.87
CA ALA A 184 -30.81 -9.86 13.29
C ALA A 184 -31.82 -10.59 14.20
N LYS A 185 -33.06 -10.80 13.74
CA LYS A 185 -34.08 -11.57 14.46
C LYS A 185 -33.77 -13.06 14.46
N ILE A 186 -33.40 -13.63 13.31
CA ILE A 186 -33.01 -15.05 13.20
C ILE A 186 -31.78 -15.35 14.08
N ALA A 187 -30.83 -14.42 14.14
CA ALA A 187 -29.65 -14.52 14.99
C ALA A 187 -29.91 -14.19 16.47
N ASN A 188 -31.15 -13.85 16.85
CA ASN A 188 -31.57 -13.53 18.21
C ASN A 188 -30.81 -12.34 18.86
N ILE A 189 -30.43 -11.35 18.05
CA ILE A 189 -29.73 -10.13 18.52
C ILE A 189 -30.54 -8.85 18.32
N HIS A 190 -31.72 -8.92 17.71
CA HIS A 190 -32.53 -7.75 17.40
C HIS A 190 -32.93 -6.94 18.65
N ASP A 191 -33.43 -7.61 19.68
CA ASP A 191 -33.87 -6.94 20.92
C ASP A 191 -32.68 -6.33 21.67
N PHE A 192 -31.53 -7.01 21.64
CA PHE A 192 -30.28 -6.47 22.19
C PHE A 192 -29.90 -5.17 21.48
N ILE A 193 -29.93 -5.13 20.15
CA ILE A 193 -29.62 -3.93 19.36
C ILE A 193 -30.56 -2.77 19.72
N LEU A 194 -31.86 -3.03 19.88
CA LEU A 194 -32.84 -2.00 20.26
C LEU A 194 -32.63 -1.46 21.68
N SER A 195 -32.05 -2.27 22.58
CA SER A 195 -31.71 -1.83 23.94
C SER A 195 -30.49 -0.91 24.01
N LEU A 196 -29.68 -0.84 22.94
CA LEU A 196 -28.47 -0.01 22.93
C LEU A 196 -28.83 1.47 22.81
N PRO A 197 -28.09 2.36 23.50
CA PRO A 197 -28.25 3.80 23.31
C PRO A 197 -27.86 4.20 21.88
N GLN A 198 -28.70 5.00 21.22
CA GLN A 198 -28.40 5.50 19.88
C GLN A 198 -27.23 6.49 19.92
N VAL A 199 -26.04 6.04 19.54
CA VAL A 199 -24.87 6.90 19.33
C VAL A 199 -25.02 7.57 17.96
N ARG A 200 -25.47 8.83 17.93
CA ARG A 200 -25.39 9.66 16.71
C ARG A 200 -23.92 9.81 16.34
N ARG A 201 -23.54 9.47 15.10
CA ARG A 201 -22.27 9.95 14.53
C ARG A 201 -22.28 11.48 14.63
N GLN A 202 -21.35 12.05 15.39
CA GLN A 202 -20.98 13.44 15.15
C GLN A 202 -20.38 13.51 13.74
N PRO A 203 -20.73 14.53 12.95
CA PRO A 203 -20.30 14.67 11.57
C PRO A 203 -18.77 14.72 11.43
#